data_AF-A0AAX3IDE4-F1
#
_entry.id   AF-A0AAX3IDE4-F1
#
_cell.length_a   1.000
_cell.length_b   1.000
_cell.length_c   1.000
_cell.angle_alpha   90.00
_cell.angle_beta   90.00
_cell.angle_gamma   90.00
#
_symmetry.space_group_name_H-M   'P 1'
#
loop_
_entity.id
_entity.type
_entity.pdbx_description
1 polymer ?
#
loop_
_entity_poly.entity_id
_entity_poly.type
_entity_poly.pdbx_seq_one_letter_code
_entity_poly.pdbx_strand_id
1 'polypeptide(L)'
;MLRWSVIVRRTVEQFITQNLPASASGQAQRDALRFGLAAAAGELATAFGVTGWPDGTATTAARVCLHAWLAERGDAGNFEGDAILARLRQVIERFGESRFTRWESAAAKLDEHGPRTIDRLGFRKTMEHGMGDALHTTNTYYVLPEAWRAEIFKGMNISAVNKELLQRGVLEPGSDGKAYS
;
A
#
# COMPACT_ATOMS: atom_id res chain seq x y z
N MET A 1 35.08 25.50 -1.56
CA MET A 1 33.99 24.70 -0.94
C MET A 1 32.93 24.19 -1.93
N LEU A 2 32.53 24.96 -2.96
CA LEU A 2 31.46 24.56 -3.90
C LEU A 2 31.68 23.23 -4.65
N ARG A 3 32.91 22.86 -5.02
CA ARG A 3 33.20 21.66 -5.83
C ARG A 3 32.84 20.34 -5.15
N TRP A 4 33.05 20.22 -3.83
CA TRP A 4 32.80 18.97 -3.10
C TRP A 4 31.31 18.66 -2.96
N SER A 5 30.49 19.68 -2.75
CA SER A 5 29.03 19.51 -2.67
C SER A 5 28.43 18.95 -3.95
N VAL A 6 28.96 19.35 -5.11
CA VAL A 6 28.53 18.84 -6.43
C VAL A 6 28.97 17.39 -6.62
N ILE A 7 30.19 17.04 -6.23
CA ILE A 7 30.70 15.66 -6.32
C ILE A 7 29.85 14.73 -5.45
N VAL A 8 29.64 15.07 -4.18
CA VAL A 8 28.84 14.25 -3.27
C VAL A 8 27.41 14.08 -3.79
N ARG A 9 26.76 15.18 -4.20
CA ARG A 9 25.40 15.11 -4.74
C ARG A 9 25.31 14.19 -5.96
N ARG A 10 26.21 14.34 -6.93
CA ARG A 10 26.25 13.51 -8.14
C ARG A 10 26.48 12.03 -7.81
N THR A 11 27.41 11.73 -6.90
CA THR A 11 27.68 10.34 -6.49
C THR A 11 26.45 9.70 -5.82
N VAL A 12 25.75 10.44 -4.97
CA VAL A 12 24.52 9.98 -4.32
C VAL A 12 23.41 9.73 -5.34
N GLU A 13 23.17 10.65 -6.26
CA GLU A 13 22.16 10.52 -7.32
C GLU A 13 22.45 9.30 -8.22
N GLN A 14 23.73 9.12 -8.59
CA GLN A 14 24.16 7.97 -9.38
C GLN A 14 23.99 6.66 -8.61
N PHE A 15 24.30 6.63 -7.31
CA PHE A 15 24.11 5.46 -6.46
C PHE A 15 22.63 5.08 -6.37
N ILE A 16 21.73 6.03 -6.17
CA ILE A 16 20.28 5.78 -6.12
C ILE A 16 19.80 5.21 -7.45
N THR A 17 20.16 5.85 -8.56
CA THR A 17 19.71 5.45 -9.92
C THR A 17 20.20 4.05 -10.30
N GLN A 18 21.39 3.65 -9.83
CA GLN A 18 21.95 2.33 -10.12
C GLN A 18 21.38 1.20 -9.27
N ASN A 19 20.80 1.51 -8.10
CA ASN A 19 20.39 0.48 -7.13
C ASN A 19 18.89 0.44 -6.87
N LEU A 20 18.12 1.44 -7.32
CA LEU A 20 16.67 1.47 -7.19
C LEU A 20 15.97 1.61 -8.54
N PRO A 21 14.85 0.89 -8.76
CA PRO A 21 13.98 1.19 -9.89
C PRO A 21 13.30 2.55 -9.70
N ALA A 22 12.94 3.21 -10.80
CA ALA A 22 12.22 4.49 -10.77
C ALA A 22 10.87 4.41 -10.02
N SER A 23 10.28 3.22 -9.95
CA SER A 23 9.04 2.92 -9.23
C SER A 23 9.23 2.64 -7.73
N ALA A 24 10.46 2.73 -7.20
CA ALA A 24 10.74 2.45 -5.80
C ALA A 24 9.93 3.36 -4.85
N SER A 25 9.46 2.80 -3.73
CA SER A 25 8.68 3.55 -2.75
C SER A 25 9.45 4.75 -2.19
N GLY A 26 8.73 5.80 -1.76
CA GLY A 26 9.37 6.99 -1.20
C GLY A 26 10.24 6.72 0.03
N GLN A 27 9.98 5.63 0.74
CA GLN A 27 10.85 5.21 1.84
C GLN A 27 12.11 4.48 1.33
N ALA A 28 12.01 3.61 0.32
CA ALA A 28 13.18 3.01 -0.32
C ALA A 28 14.11 4.10 -0.88
N GLN A 29 13.55 5.14 -1.52
CA GLN A 29 14.29 6.32 -1.98
C GLN A 29 15.04 7.02 -0.85
N ARG A 30 14.37 7.26 0.30
CA ARG A 30 14.99 7.90 1.47
C ARG A 30 16.13 7.08 2.08
N ASP A 31 16.01 5.76 2.06
CA ASP A 31 17.04 4.89 2.63
C ASP A 31 18.22 4.74 1.67
N ALA A 32 17.98 4.56 0.37
CA ALA A 32 19.05 4.58 -0.63
C ALA A 32 19.84 5.89 -0.64
N LEU A 33 19.20 7.03 -0.34
CA LEU A 33 19.89 8.31 -0.12
C LEU A 33 20.94 8.22 1.00
N ARG A 34 20.61 7.58 2.13
CA ARG A 34 21.51 7.44 3.28
C ARG A 34 22.69 6.53 2.96
N PHE A 35 22.43 5.40 2.31
CA PHE A 35 23.49 4.49 1.85
C PHE A 35 24.37 5.15 0.78
N GLY A 36 23.79 5.88 -0.16
CA GLY A 36 24.54 6.64 -1.17
C GLY A 36 25.40 7.73 -0.56
N LEU A 37 24.93 8.39 0.51
CA LEU A 37 25.72 9.39 1.23
C LEU A 37 26.92 8.73 1.95
N ALA A 38 26.71 7.58 2.58
CA ALA A 38 27.80 6.80 3.19
C ALA A 38 28.83 6.35 2.16
N ALA A 39 28.38 5.87 0.98
CA ALA A 39 29.24 5.55 -0.15
C ALA A 39 30.09 6.76 -0.57
N ALA A 40 29.44 7.90 -0.86
CA ALA A 40 30.12 9.11 -1.29
C ALA A 40 31.14 9.63 -0.27
N ALA A 41 30.80 9.58 1.02
CA ALA A 41 31.72 9.96 2.09
C ALA A 41 32.92 9.00 2.19
N GLY A 42 32.69 7.70 2.05
CA GLY A 42 33.75 6.69 2.08
C GLY A 42 34.70 6.80 0.88
N GLU A 43 34.19 7.00 -0.34
CA GLU A 43 35.04 7.21 -1.53
C GLU A 43 35.87 8.49 -1.40
N LEU A 44 35.29 9.56 -0.85
CA LEU A 44 36.02 10.80 -0.59
C LEU A 44 37.14 10.60 0.46
N ALA A 45 36.84 9.84 1.52
CA ALA A 45 37.83 9.49 2.53
C ALA A 45 38.96 8.62 1.96
N THR A 46 38.64 7.68 1.06
CA THR A 46 39.63 6.91 0.30
C THR A 46 40.51 7.81 -0.57
N ALA A 47 39.91 8.74 -1.34
CA ALA A 47 40.66 9.68 -2.19
C ALA A 47 41.59 10.61 -1.38
N PHE A 48 41.28 10.86 -0.10
CA PHE A 48 42.15 11.61 0.81
C PHE A 48 43.16 10.73 1.57
N GLY A 49 43.21 9.42 1.30
CA GLY A 49 44.13 8.49 1.95
C GLY A 49 43.79 8.19 3.41
N VAL A 50 42.55 8.45 3.85
CA VAL A 50 42.13 8.25 5.25
C VAL A 50 41.82 6.77 5.53
N THR A 51 41.16 6.09 4.61
CA THR A 51 40.67 4.71 4.82
C THR A 51 41.70 3.64 4.45
N GLY A 52 42.56 3.92 3.47
CA GLY A 52 43.44 2.93 2.84
C GLY A 52 42.72 1.85 2.02
N TRP A 53 41.43 2.03 1.72
CA TRP A 53 40.67 1.07 0.92
C TRP A 53 40.94 1.21 -0.58
N PRO A 54 40.77 0.14 -1.38
CA PRO A 54 40.72 0.27 -2.83
C PRO A 54 39.55 1.15 -3.28
N ASP A 55 39.73 1.86 -4.39
CA ASP A 55 38.67 2.67 -5.03
C ASP A 55 37.40 1.83 -5.28
N GLY A 56 36.24 2.38 -4.95
CA GLY A 56 34.94 1.71 -5.12
C GLY A 56 34.53 0.78 -3.98
N THR A 57 35.39 0.56 -2.97
CA THR A 57 35.10 -0.31 -1.83
C THR A 57 33.92 0.21 -1.01
N ALA A 58 33.90 1.52 -0.70
CA ALA A 58 32.82 2.10 0.10
C ALA A 58 31.48 2.04 -0.64
N THR A 59 31.50 2.29 -1.95
CA THR A 59 30.33 2.17 -2.82
C THR A 59 29.81 0.74 -2.87
N THR A 60 30.70 -0.24 -2.98
CA THR A 60 30.34 -1.65 -3.02
C THR A 60 29.74 -2.10 -1.67
N ALA A 61 30.37 -1.72 -0.56
CA ALA A 61 29.87 -2.04 0.78
C ALA A 61 28.48 -1.43 1.03
N ALA A 62 28.28 -0.15 0.72
CA ALA A 62 26.99 0.52 0.84
C ALA A 62 25.92 -0.14 -0.03
N ARG A 63 26.29 -0.58 -1.25
CA ARG A 63 25.40 -1.34 -2.14
C ARG A 63 24.97 -2.66 -1.51
N VAL A 64 25.91 -3.45 -1.00
CA VAL A 64 25.62 -4.73 -0.34
C VAL A 64 24.65 -4.53 0.83
N CYS A 65 24.91 -3.53 1.69
CA CYS A 65 24.04 -3.22 2.81
C CYS A 65 22.64 -2.77 2.35
N LEU A 66 22.54 -1.93 1.31
CA LEU A 66 21.26 -1.52 0.75
C LEU A 66 20.48 -2.73 0.20
N HIS A 67 21.12 -3.62 -0.55
CA HIS A 67 20.43 -4.80 -1.10
C HIS A 67 19.99 -5.77 -0.01
N ALA A 68 20.82 -6.00 1.02
CA ALA A 68 20.42 -6.80 2.18
C ALA A 68 19.23 -6.18 2.90
N TRP A 69 19.27 -4.87 3.13
CA TRP A 69 18.18 -4.12 3.71
C TRP A 69 16.92 -4.15 2.85
N LEU A 70 17.03 -4.04 1.52
CA LEU A 70 15.91 -4.16 0.59
C LEU A 70 15.32 -5.57 0.58
N ALA A 71 16.15 -6.61 0.74
CA ALA A 71 15.69 -7.99 0.81
C ALA A 71 14.90 -8.25 2.09
N GLU A 72 15.39 -7.79 3.24
CA GLU A 72 14.66 -7.85 4.52
C GLU A 72 13.40 -7.00 4.50
N ARG A 73 13.46 -5.84 3.83
CA ARG A 73 12.35 -4.92 3.70
C ARG A 73 11.35 -5.32 2.60
N GLY A 74 11.71 -6.19 1.66
CA GLY A 74 10.91 -6.55 0.48
C GLY A 74 9.52 -7.07 0.82
N ASP A 75 9.30 -7.40 2.08
CA ASP A 75 8.01 -7.82 2.63
C ASP A 75 7.22 -6.67 3.30
N ALA A 76 7.81 -5.51 3.60
CA ALA A 76 7.16 -4.40 4.32
C ALA A 76 6.14 -3.59 3.52
N GLY A 77 6.34 -3.43 2.21
CA GLY A 77 5.31 -2.85 1.34
C GLY A 77 4.12 -3.79 1.19
N ASN A 78 4.39 -5.10 1.16
CA ASN A 78 3.37 -6.13 1.14
C ASN A 78 2.67 -6.27 2.50
N PHE A 79 3.39 -6.13 3.62
CA PHE A 79 2.81 -6.17 4.98
C PHE A 79 1.78 -5.06 5.19
N GLU A 80 2.00 -3.86 4.66
CA GLU A 80 1.00 -2.78 4.73
C GLU A 80 -0.25 -3.16 3.91
N GLY A 81 -0.07 -3.66 2.69
CA GLY A 81 -1.20 -4.10 1.84
C GLY A 81 -1.93 -5.33 2.37
N ASP A 82 -1.21 -6.30 2.94
CA ASP A 82 -1.76 -7.49 3.55
C ASP A 82 -2.48 -7.16 4.86
N ALA A 83 -1.98 -6.20 5.64
CA ALA A 83 -2.69 -5.67 6.81
C ALA A 83 -3.99 -4.96 6.40
N ILE A 84 -3.99 -4.21 5.28
CA ILE A 84 -5.20 -3.58 4.72
C ILE A 84 -6.23 -4.65 4.34
N LEU A 85 -5.82 -5.70 3.62
CA LEU A 85 -6.72 -6.80 3.26
C LEU A 85 -7.22 -7.58 4.48
N ALA A 86 -6.33 -7.88 5.44
CA ALA A 86 -6.70 -8.58 6.66
C ALA A 86 -7.74 -7.76 7.47
N ARG A 87 -7.55 -6.44 7.55
CA ARG A 87 -8.49 -5.52 8.20
C ARG A 87 -9.85 -5.54 7.51
N LEU A 88 -9.87 -5.43 6.18
CA LEU A 88 -11.12 -5.46 5.41
C LEU A 88 -11.85 -6.80 5.57
N ARG A 89 -11.11 -7.92 5.44
CA ARG A 89 -11.64 -9.26 5.64
C ARG A 89 -12.27 -9.42 7.02
N GLN A 90 -11.58 -8.99 8.07
CA GLN A 90 -12.09 -9.05 9.44
C GLN A 90 -13.41 -8.26 9.59
N VAL A 91 -13.54 -7.10 8.94
CA VAL A 91 -14.77 -6.31 8.97
C VAL A 91 -15.91 -7.04 8.26
N ILE A 92 -15.66 -7.62 7.09
CA ILE A 92 -16.70 -8.36 6.35
C ILE A 92 -17.09 -9.64 7.09
N GLU A 93 -16.14 -10.41 7.61
CA GLU A 93 -16.42 -11.63 8.39
C GLU A 93 -17.22 -11.33 9.67
N ARG A 94 -16.89 -10.24 10.37
CA ARG A 94 -17.54 -9.90 11.64
C ARG A 94 -18.88 -9.19 11.47
N PHE A 95 -19.01 -8.36 10.44
CA PHE A 95 -20.12 -7.41 10.32
C PHE A 95 -20.92 -7.53 9.02
N GLY A 96 -20.50 -8.39 8.08
CA GLY A 96 -21.09 -8.52 6.73
C GLY A 96 -22.59 -8.84 6.72
N GLU A 97 -23.12 -9.43 7.79
CA GLU A 97 -24.55 -9.74 7.92
C GLU A 97 -25.31 -8.78 8.81
N SER A 98 -24.64 -8.14 9.78
CA SER A 98 -25.28 -7.40 10.87
C SER A 98 -25.26 -5.89 10.69
N ARG A 99 -24.22 -5.34 10.04
CA ARG A 99 -24.04 -3.89 9.86
C ARG A 99 -24.15 -3.44 8.40
N PHE A 100 -24.46 -4.37 7.49
CA PHE A 100 -24.76 -4.08 6.08
C PHE A 100 -26.23 -4.36 5.79
N THR A 101 -26.96 -3.33 5.40
CA THR A 101 -28.39 -3.48 5.05
C THR A 101 -28.49 -4.17 3.69
N ARG A 102 -29.32 -5.21 3.59
CA ARG A 102 -29.56 -5.88 2.30
C ARG A 102 -30.21 -4.91 1.32
N TRP A 103 -29.61 -4.80 0.13
CA TRP A 103 -30.16 -4.04 -0.97
C TRP A 103 -31.24 -4.90 -1.64
N GLU A 104 -32.44 -4.90 -1.07
CA GLU A 104 -33.56 -5.64 -1.66
C GLU A 104 -34.07 -4.92 -2.91
N SER A 105 -34.16 -5.66 -4.02
CA SER A 105 -34.95 -5.26 -5.18
C SER A 105 -36.40 -5.04 -4.73
N ALA A 106 -37.09 -4.09 -5.35
CA ALA A 106 -38.39 -3.50 -4.98
C ALA A 106 -39.56 -4.43 -4.55
N ALA A 107 -39.41 -5.75 -4.55
CA ALA A 107 -40.41 -6.74 -4.16
C ALA A 107 -40.59 -6.93 -2.64
N ALA A 108 -39.66 -6.47 -1.80
CA ALA A 108 -39.77 -6.60 -0.34
C ALA A 108 -40.48 -5.42 0.35
N LYS A 109 -41.30 -4.68 -0.40
CA LYS A 109 -42.24 -3.71 0.18
C LYS A 109 -43.45 -4.45 0.76
N LEU A 110 -43.33 -5.09 1.93
CA LEU A 110 -44.41 -5.20 2.93
C LEU A 110 -44.00 -5.93 4.22
N ASP A 111 -42.80 -5.73 4.76
CA ASP A 111 -42.54 -6.18 6.14
C ASP A 111 -42.04 -5.02 7.00
N GLU A 112 -42.97 -4.46 7.78
CA GLU A 112 -42.72 -3.41 8.76
C GLU A 112 -41.83 -3.89 9.92
N HIS A 113 -41.52 -5.20 9.99
CA HIS A 113 -40.70 -5.83 11.03
C HIS A 113 -39.36 -6.39 10.50
N GLY A 114 -38.92 -5.97 9.31
CA GLY A 114 -37.60 -6.30 8.79
C GLY A 114 -36.48 -5.98 9.80
N PRO A 115 -35.46 -6.85 9.94
CA PRO A 115 -34.41 -6.68 10.94
C PRO A 115 -33.68 -5.34 10.72
N ARG A 116 -33.69 -4.48 11.75
CA ARG A 116 -33.05 -3.17 11.71
C ARG A 116 -31.53 -3.33 11.82
N THR A 117 -30.81 -2.82 10.82
CA THR A 117 -29.35 -2.71 10.86
C THR A 117 -28.94 -1.63 11.86
N ILE A 118 -28.37 -2.05 12.99
CA ILE A 118 -27.82 -1.15 14.02
C ILE A 118 -26.36 -0.79 13.64
N ASP A 119 -25.94 0.43 13.94
CA ASP A 119 -24.60 0.94 13.64
C ASP A 119 -24.17 0.72 12.18
N ARG A 120 -25.03 1.01 11.21
CA ARG A 120 -24.82 0.68 9.80
C ARG A 120 -23.46 1.13 9.25
N LEU A 121 -22.71 0.19 8.67
CA LEU A 121 -21.49 0.45 7.88
C LEU A 121 -21.80 0.70 6.40
N GLY A 122 -22.89 0.11 5.90
CA GLY A 122 -23.30 0.30 4.52
C GLY A 122 -24.41 -0.63 4.05
N PHE A 123 -24.33 -1.04 2.79
CA PHE A 123 -25.30 -1.89 2.12
C PHE A 123 -24.61 -3.10 1.47
N ARG A 124 -25.33 -4.22 1.34
CA ARG A 124 -24.85 -5.37 0.57
C ARG A 124 -25.84 -5.73 -0.52
N LYS A 125 -25.35 -5.94 -1.74
CA LYS A 125 -26.13 -6.45 -2.85
C LYS A 125 -25.67 -7.85 -3.18
N THR A 126 -26.60 -8.79 -3.18
CA THR A 126 -26.36 -10.17 -3.53
C THR A 126 -26.80 -10.39 -4.97
N MET A 127 -25.90 -10.90 -5.81
CA MET A 127 -26.21 -11.30 -7.18
C MET A 127 -26.02 -12.80 -7.31
N GLU A 128 -27.04 -13.47 -7.84
CA GLU A 128 -26.98 -14.90 -8.14
C GLU A 128 -26.63 -15.07 -9.62
N HIS A 129 -25.60 -15.85 -9.88
CA HIS A 129 -25.17 -16.26 -11.20
C HIS A 129 -25.52 -17.74 -11.38
N GLY A 130 -26.35 -18.05 -12.35
CA GLY A 130 -26.61 -19.43 -12.76
C GLY A 130 -25.69 -19.81 -13.92
N MET A 131 -24.94 -20.91 -13.78
CA MET A 131 -24.27 -21.56 -14.91
C MET A 131 -24.52 -23.06 -14.84
N GLY A 132 -25.56 -23.54 -15.54
CA GLY A 132 -26.02 -24.93 -15.44
C GLY A 132 -26.65 -25.23 -14.06
N ASP A 133 -26.32 -26.36 -13.47
CA ASP A 133 -26.80 -26.78 -12.13
C ASP A 133 -26.06 -26.09 -10.96
N ALA A 134 -25.05 -25.26 -11.24
CA ALA A 134 -24.30 -24.53 -10.21
C ALA A 134 -24.83 -23.09 -10.07
N LEU A 135 -25.36 -22.79 -8.88
CA LEU A 135 -25.63 -21.42 -8.45
C LEU A 135 -24.39 -20.85 -7.74
N HIS A 136 -23.85 -19.75 -8.25
CA HIS A 136 -22.80 -18.99 -7.59
C HIS A 136 -23.33 -17.63 -7.16
N THR A 137 -23.11 -17.28 -5.89
CA THR A 137 -23.57 -16.01 -5.32
C THR A 137 -22.39 -15.08 -5.11
N THR A 138 -22.45 -13.88 -5.68
CA THR A 138 -21.51 -12.79 -5.38
C THR A 138 -22.18 -11.75 -4.50
N ASN A 139 -21.45 -11.29 -3.49
CA ASN A 139 -21.88 -10.20 -2.62
C ASN A 139 -21.02 -8.98 -2.89
N THR A 140 -21.65 -7.90 -3.32
CA THR A 140 -21.04 -6.57 -3.45
C THR A 140 -21.38 -5.75 -2.21
N TYR A 141 -20.36 -5.28 -1.50
CA TYR A 141 -20.51 -4.42 -0.33
C TYR A 141 -20.26 -2.97 -0.71
N TYR A 142 -21.22 -2.11 -0.39
CA TYR A 142 -21.14 -0.66 -0.54
C TYR A 142 -20.96 -0.07 0.85
N VAL A 143 -19.85 0.61 1.11
CA VAL A 143 -19.53 1.13 2.43
C VAL A 143 -19.71 2.65 2.46
N LEU A 144 -20.31 3.17 3.52
CA LEU A 144 -20.43 4.62 3.69
C LEU A 144 -19.03 5.26 3.79
N PRO A 145 -18.76 6.39 3.09
CA PRO A 145 -17.43 7.02 3.07
C PRO A 145 -16.88 7.35 4.45
N GLU A 146 -17.74 7.80 5.37
CA GLU A 146 -17.32 8.11 6.74
C GLU A 146 -16.99 6.84 7.53
N ALA A 147 -17.77 5.77 7.38
CA ALA A 147 -17.47 4.48 8.00
C ALA A 147 -16.16 3.89 7.46
N TRP A 148 -15.91 4.02 6.15
CA TRP A 148 -14.68 3.59 5.50
C TRP A 148 -13.45 4.25 6.13
N ARG A 149 -13.47 5.58 6.26
CA ARG A 149 -12.34 6.36 6.79
C ARG A 149 -12.22 6.33 8.31
N ALA A 150 -13.32 6.56 9.02
CA ALA A 150 -13.30 6.82 10.46
C ALA A 150 -13.43 5.55 11.31
N GLU A 151 -13.86 4.42 10.72
CA GLU A 151 -14.11 3.19 11.45
C GLU A 151 -13.31 1.99 10.92
N ILE A 152 -13.48 1.65 9.64
CA ILE A 152 -12.84 0.47 9.03
C ILE A 152 -11.32 0.67 8.98
N PHE A 153 -10.87 1.76 8.36
CA PHE A 153 -9.45 2.09 8.19
C PHE A 153 -8.99 3.25 9.09
N LYS A 154 -9.61 3.36 10.27
CA LYS A 154 -9.26 4.38 11.25
C LYS A 154 -7.76 4.37 11.55
N GLY A 155 -7.13 5.53 11.42
CA GLY A 155 -5.70 5.70 11.68
C GLY A 155 -4.77 5.26 10.54
N MET A 156 -5.31 4.78 9.41
CA MET A 156 -4.54 4.45 8.22
C MET A 156 -4.58 5.61 7.20
N ASN A 157 -3.60 5.64 6.29
CA ASN A 157 -3.62 6.58 5.18
C ASN A 157 -4.61 6.12 4.11
N ILE A 158 -5.80 6.74 4.08
CA ILE A 158 -6.89 6.35 3.17
C ILE A 158 -6.50 6.42 1.69
N SER A 159 -5.64 7.38 1.29
CA SER A 159 -5.18 7.45 -0.09
C SER A 159 -4.30 6.25 -0.47
N ALA A 160 -3.47 5.76 0.47
CA ALA A 160 -2.68 4.55 0.27
C ALA A 160 -3.57 3.29 0.27
N VAL A 161 -4.53 3.20 1.20
CA VAL A 161 -5.52 2.12 1.28
C VAL A 161 -6.31 1.98 -0.03
N ASN A 162 -6.89 3.07 -0.53
CA ASN A 162 -7.69 3.04 -1.74
C ASN A 162 -6.85 2.65 -2.95
N LYS A 163 -5.61 3.16 -3.04
CA LYS A 163 -4.68 2.80 -4.11
C LYS A 163 -4.35 1.30 -4.09
N GLU A 164 -4.06 0.74 -2.91
CA GLU A 164 -3.76 -0.68 -2.75
C GLU A 164 -4.96 -1.56 -3.11
N LEU A 165 -6.14 -1.24 -2.61
CA LEU A 165 -7.36 -2.02 -2.87
C LEU A 165 -7.79 -1.95 -4.35
N LEU A 166 -7.60 -0.81 -5.01
CA LEU A 166 -7.79 -0.68 -6.47
C LEU A 166 -6.78 -1.55 -7.23
N GLN A 167 -5.50 -1.51 -6.85
CA GLN A 167 -4.45 -2.29 -7.49
C GLN A 167 -4.71 -3.80 -7.38
N ARG A 168 -5.29 -4.25 -6.25
CA ARG A 168 -5.67 -5.65 -6.02
C ARG A 168 -7.05 -6.03 -6.56
N GLY A 169 -7.79 -5.11 -7.18
CA GLY A 169 -9.12 -5.36 -7.73
C GLY A 169 -10.20 -5.66 -6.69
N VAL A 170 -9.99 -5.24 -5.44
CA VAL A 170 -10.95 -5.43 -4.33
C VAL A 170 -11.94 -4.27 -4.25
N LEU A 171 -11.50 -3.06 -4.61
CA LEU A 171 -12.33 -1.87 -4.67
C LEU A 171 -12.63 -1.53 -6.13
N GLU A 172 -13.88 -1.22 -6.44
CA GLU A 172 -14.27 -0.73 -7.76
C GLU A 172 -14.09 0.80 -7.84
N PRO A 173 -13.54 1.35 -8.95
CA PRO A 173 -13.42 2.79 -9.12
C PRO A 173 -14.81 3.42 -9.31
N GLY A 174 -15.04 4.59 -8.71
CA GLY A 174 -16.26 5.36 -8.94
C GLY A 174 -16.35 5.92 -10.35
N SER A 175 -17.57 6.26 -10.78
CA SER A 175 -17.89 6.74 -12.14
C SER A 175 -17.25 8.10 -12.51
N ASP A 176 -16.68 8.84 -11.55
CA ASP A 176 -15.97 10.11 -11.74
C ASP A 176 -14.43 9.96 -11.62
N GLY A 177 -13.92 8.72 -11.61
CA GLY A 177 -12.48 8.43 -11.45
C GLY A 177 -11.97 8.60 -10.02
N LYS A 178 -12.85 8.89 -9.04
CA LYS A 178 -12.53 8.84 -7.61
C LYS A 178 -12.97 7.51 -7.03
N ALA A 179 -12.14 6.93 -6.17
CA ALA A 179 -12.49 5.74 -5.42
C ALA A 179 -13.49 6.13 -4.33
N TYR A 180 -14.78 5.90 -4.57
CA TYR A 180 -15.79 5.88 -3.52
C TYR A 180 -15.93 4.45 -2.99
N SER A 181 -16.06 4.37 -1.68
CA SER A 181 -16.31 3.15 -0.91
C SER A 181 -17.74 2.66 -1.06
#